data_AF-A0A3C2CR27-F1
#
_entry.id   AF-A0A3C2CR27-F1
#
_cell.length_a   1.000
_cell.length_b   1.000
_cell.length_c   1.000
_cell.angle_alpha   90.00
_cell.angle_beta   90.00
_cell.angle_gamma   90.00
#
_symmetry.space_group_name_H-M   'P 1'
#
loop_
_entity.id
_entity.type
_entity.pdbx_description
1 polymer ?
#
loop_
_entity_poly.entity_id
_entity_poly.type
_entity_poly.pdbx_seq_one_letter_code
_entity_poly.pdbx_strand_id
1 'polypeptide(L)'
;CQLYQRSADVFLGVPFNIASYALLTLMVAHVCDLEPGEFIHTFGDTHIYTNHLEQVKLQLGRDPKPLPQMNINPEVKSIFDFKFDDFELVNYEAHPHIKGAVSV
;
A
#
# COMPACT_ATOMS: atom_id res chain seq x y z
N CYS A 1 -7.10 -6.45 9.89
CA CYS A 1 -7.95 -5.45 9.22
C CYS A 1 -8.58 -6.09 7.98
N GLN A 2 -9.86 -5.86 7.71
CA GLN A 2 -10.50 -6.27 6.45
C GLN A 2 -10.99 -5.02 5.70
N LEU A 3 -10.60 -4.88 4.44
CA LEU A 3 -11.09 -3.85 3.53
C LEU A 3 -11.90 -4.50 2.40
N TYR A 4 -13.11 -4.00 2.16
CA TYR A 4 -13.85 -4.26 0.94
C TYR A 4 -13.76 -3.05 0.00
N GLN A 5 -13.16 -3.24 -1.17
CA GLN A 5 -13.07 -2.22 -2.21
C GLN A 5 -14.04 -2.53 -3.34
N ARG A 6 -15.09 -1.71 -3.48
CA ARG A 6 -16.14 -1.93 -4.49
C ARG A 6 -15.64 -1.96 -5.94
N SER A 7 -14.55 -1.24 -6.24
CA SER A 7 -14.02 -1.01 -7.58
C SER A 7 -12.51 -0.75 -7.47
N ALA A 8 -11.72 -1.56 -8.16
CA ALA A 8 -10.29 -1.71 -7.96
C ALA A 8 -9.53 -1.64 -9.28
N ASP A 9 -9.00 -0.44 -9.58
CA ASP A 9 -7.97 -0.25 -10.59
C ASP A 9 -6.69 -0.91 -10.10
N VAL A 10 -6.37 -2.08 -10.68
CA VAL A 10 -5.25 -2.92 -10.25
C VAL A 10 -3.90 -2.25 -10.48
N PHE A 11 -3.77 -1.40 -11.51
CA PHE A 11 -2.46 -0.85 -11.87
C PHE A 11 -2.12 0.41 -11.08
N LEU A 12 -3.06 1.33 -10.92
CA LEU A 12 -2.82 2.56 -10.16
C LEU A 12 -3.36 2.47 -8.74
N GLY A 13 -4.67 2.23 -8.56
CA GLY A 13 -5.34 2.38 -7.26
C GLY A 13 -4.90 1.35 -6.22
N VAL A 14 -4.94 0.06 -6.58
CA VAL A 14 -4.71 -1.05 -5.65
C VAL A 14 -3.35 -0.97 -4.92
N PRO A 15 -2.21 -0.68 -5.59
CA PRO A 15 -0.93 -0.51 -4.89
C PRO A 15 -0.97 0.56 -3.78
N PHE A 16 -1.60 1.72 -4.05
CA PHE A 16 -1.78 2.75 -3.02
C PHE A 16 -2.72 2.30 -1.91
N ASN A 17 -3.82 1.60 -2.25
CA ASN A 17 -4.77 1.12 -1.26
C ASN A 17 -4.16 0.07 -0.31
N ILE A 18 -3.31 -0.82 -0.82
CA ILE A 18 -2.59 -1.80 0.00
C ILE A 18 -1.68 -1.09 1.00
N ALA A 19 -0.81 -0.19 0.53
CA ALA A 19 0.11 0.53 1.40
C ALA A 19 -0.63 1.40 2.43
N SER A 20 -1.69 2.10 2.00
CA SER A 20 -2.47 3.00 2.86
C SER A 20 -3.16 2.27 4.00
N TYR A 21 -3.84 1.15 3.74
CA TYR A 21 -4.57 0.43 4.79
C TYR A 21 -3.65 -0.47 5.63
N ALA A 22 -2.54 -0.95 5.08
CA ALA A 22 -1.48 -1.57 5.88
C ALA A 22 -0.91 -0.55 6.88
N LEU A 23 -0.58 0.67 6.44
CA LEU A 23 -0.09 1.72 7.32
C LEU A 23 -1.12 2.12 8.36
N LEU A 24 -2.39 2.31 7.98
CA LEU A 24 -3.46 2.59 8.94
C LEU A 24 -3.61 1.47 9.98
N THR A 25 -3.47 0.21 9.57
CA THR A 25 -3.51 -0.94 10.49
C THR A 25 -2.35 -0.88 11.48
N LEU A 26 -1.13 -0.56 11.02
CA LEU A 26 0.04 -0.37 11.89
C LEU A 26 -0.19 0.79 12.87
N MET A 27 -0.69 1.93 12.39
CA MET A 27 -0.97 3.10 13.23
C MET A 27 -2.02 2.82 14.31
N VAL A 28 -3.11 2.14 13.95
CA VAL A 28 -4.17 1.75 14.90
C VAL A 28 -3.65 0.74 15.93
N ALA A 29 -2.87 -0.26 15.49
CA ALA A 29 -2.28 -1.22 16.40
C ALA A 29 -1.36 -0.51 17.42
N HIS A 30 -0.48 0.37 16.95
CA HIS A 30 0.45 1.15 17.76
C HIS A 30 -0.25 1.98 18.86
N VAL A 31 -1.25 2.80 18.51
CA VAL A 31 -1.92 3.68 19.49
C VAL A 31 -2.88 2.93 20.43
N CYS A 32 -3.21 1.69 20.10
CA CYS A 32 -4.01 0.79 20.93
C CYS A 32 -3.17 -0.19 21.77
N ASP A 33 -1.83 -0.09 21.73
CA ASP A 33 -0.90 -1.02 22.40
C ASP A 33 -1.12 -2.48 21.96
N LEU A 34 -1.25 -2.68 20.64
CA LEU A 34 -1.46 -3.97 19.98
C LEU A 34 -0.37 -4.21 18.93
N GLU A 35 -0.20 -5.48 18.57
CA GLU A 35 0.62 -5.89 17.44
C GLU A 35 -0.21 -5.96 16.15
N PRO A 36 0.35 -5.60 14.98
CA PRO A 36 -0.35 -5.71 13.71
C PRO A 36 -0.54 -7.18 13.32
N GLY A 37 -1.78 -7.54 13.01
CA GLY A 37 -2.12 -8.83 12.41
C GLY A 37 -2.14 -8.77 10.89
N GLU A 38 -3.05 -9.54 10.28
CA GLU A 38 -3.21 -9.58 8.83
C GLU A 38 -4.04 -8.40 8.29
N PHE A 39 -3.66 -7.92 7.10
CA PHE A 39 -4.48 -7.05 6.28
C PHE A 39 -5.10 -7.86 5.13
N ILE A 40 -6.43 -7.99 5.14
CA ILE A 40 -7.22 -8.75 4.18
C ILE A 40 -7.94 -7.76 3.26
N HIS A 41 -7.54 -7.74 1.98
CA HIS A 41 -8.13 -6.88 0.97
C HIS A 41 -9.05 -7.68 0.04
N THR A 42 -10.35 -7.42 0.12
CA THR A 42 -11.39 -8.03 -0.72
C THR A 42 -11.85 -7.04 -1.78
N PHE A 43 -11.97 -7.50 -3.02
CA PHE A 43 -12.39 -6.67 -4.15
C PHE A 43 -13.79 -7.02 -4.64
N GLY A 44 -14.53 -6.00 -5.09
CA GLY A 44 -15.72 -6.14 -5.92
C GLY A 44 -15.32 -6.22 -7.38
N ASP A 45 -15.54 -5.14 -8.14
CA ASP A 45 -15.07 -5.03 -9.51
C ASP A 45 -13.55 -4.82 -9.55
N THR A 46 -12.81 -5.82 -10.05
CA THR A 46 -11.35 -5.77 -10.19
C THR A 46 -10.99 -5.68 -11.66
N HIS A 47 -10.32 -4.61 -12.07
CA HIS A 47 -10.11 -4.32 -13.49
C HIS A 47 -8.76 -3.66 -13.77
N ILE A 48 -8.38 -3.70 -15.04
CA ILE A 48 -7.22 -3.00 -15.62
C ILE A 48 -7.76 -2.11 -16.74
N TYR A 49 -7.38 -0.83 -16.72
CA TYR A 49 -7.70 0.07 -17.84
C TYR A 49 -6.87 -0.28 -19.08
N THR A 50 -7.48 -0.14 -20.26
CA THR A 50 -6.86 -0.52 -21.54
C THR A 50 -5.60 0.28 -21.87
N ASN A 51 -5.51 1.53 -21.39
CA ASN A 51 -4.33 2.39 -21.51
C ASN A 51 -3.16 1.98 -20.58
N HIS A 52 -3.32 0.96 -19.74
CA HIS A 52 -2.28 0.44 -18.84
C HIS A 52 -1.75 -0.94 -19.23
N LEU A 53 -2.24 -1.55 -20.31
CA LEU A 53 -1.89 -2.94 -20.65
C LEU A 53 -0.39 -3.16 -20.87
N GLU A 54 0.30 -2.22 -21.52
CA GLU A 54 1.75 -2.33 -21.75
C GLU A 54 2.55 -2.16 -20.46
N GLN A 55 2.10 -1.28 -19.56
CA GLN A 55 2.69 -1.08 -18.25
C GLN A 55 2.54 -2.31 -17.37
N VAL A 56 1.36 -2.93 -17.36
CA VAL A 56 1.10 -4.17 -16.62
C VAL A 56 1.97 -5.31 -17.15
N LYS A 57 2.07 -5.49 -18.47
CA LYS A 57 2.97 -6.50 -19.07
C LYS A 57 4.42 -6.29 -18.67
N LEU A 58 4.89 -5.04 -18.69
CA LEU A 58 6.24 -4.69 -18.22
C LEU A 58 6.44 -5.03 -16.74
N GLN A 59 5.45 -4.74 -15.88
CA GLN A 59 5.52 -5.04 -14.45
C GLN A 59 5.55 -6.55 -14.18
N LEU A 60 4.74 -7.33 -14.91
CA LEU A 60 4.70 -8.79 -14.80
C LEU A 60 5.99 -9.47 -15.29
N GLY A 61 6.80 -8.78 -16.10
CA GLY A 61 8.12 -9.27 -16.53
C GLY A 61 9.25 -9.04 -15.52
N ARG A 62 8.95 -8.54 -14.31
CA ARG A 62 9.94 -8.25 -13.25
C ARG A 62 9.81 -9.23 -12.09
N ASP A 63 10.93 -9.77 -11.63
CA ASP A 63 10.95 -10.56 -10.39
C ASP A 63 10.72 -9.67 -9.16
N PRO A 64 9.86 -10.06 -8.20
CA PRO A 64 9.70 -9.33 -6.94
C PRO A 64 11.02 -9.23 -6.17
N LYS A 65 11.26 -8.05 -5.58
CA LYS A 65 12.36 -7.82 -4.63
C LYS A 65 11.90 -8.12 -3.19
N PRO A 66 12.83 -8.24 -2.22
CA PRO A 66 12.46 -8.34 -0.81
C PRO A 66 11.53 -7.21 -0.37
N LEU A 67 10.61 -7.51 0.54
CA LEU A 67 9.68 -6.52 1.09
C LEU A 67 10.41 -5.54 2.02
N PRO A 68 10.02 -4.26 2.04
CA PRO A 68 10.54 -3.29 3.01
C PRO A 68 9.99 -3.54 4.41
N GLN A 69 10.52 -2.80 5.38
CA GLN A 69 9.98 -2.71 6.75
C GLN A 69 9.54 -1.27 7.02
N MET A 70 8.41 -1.10 7.73
CA MET A 70 7.90 0.20 8.16
C MET A 70 8.13 0.34 9.67
N ASN A 71 8.98 1.29 10.06
CA ASN A 71 9.17 1.67 11.45
C ASN A 71 8.27 2.88 11.77
N ILE A 72 7.71 2.89 12.97
CA ILE A 72 6.83 3.96 13.46
C ILE A 72 7.45 4.56 14.72
N ASN A 73 7.41 5.88 14.86
CA ASN A 73 7.88 6.58 16.05
C ASN A 73 7.12 6.10 17.31
N PRO A 74 7.81 5.49 18.29
CA PRO A 74 7.16 4.91 19.46
C PRO A 74 6.52 5.95 20.39
N GLU A 75 6.92 7.22 20.29
CA GLU A 75 6.47 8.30 21.16
C GLU A 75 5.07 8.83 20.81
N VAL A 76 4.56 8.57 19.60
CA VAL A 76 3.22 9.01 19.19
C VAL A 76 2.16 8.19 19.92
N LYS A 77 1.23 8.82 20.65
CA LYS A 77 0.20 8.12 21.44
C LYS A 77 -1.23 8.33 20.96
N SER A 78 -1.42 9.15 19.92
CA SER A 78 -2.73 9.45 19.33
C SER A 78 -2.67 9.26 17.83
N ILE A 79 -3.74 8.71 17.26
CA ILE A 79 -3.84 8.50 15.80
C ILE A 79 -3.77 9.81 15.02
N PHE A 80 -4.11 10.95 15.65
CA PHE A 80 -4.14 12.27 15.04
C PHE A 80 -2.81 13.02 15.12
N ASP A 81 -1.85 12.53 15.91
CA ASP A 81 -0.58 13.22 16.15
C ASP A 81 0.54 12.80 15.18
N PHE A 82 0.31 11.73 14.40
CA PHE A 82 1.25 11.24 13.40
C PHE A 82 1.57 12.29 12.33
N LYS A 83 2.86 12.41 12.02
CA LYS A 83 3.41 13.24 10.94
C LYS A 83 4.21 12.37 9.98
N PHE A 84 4.54 12.92 8.83
CA PHE A 84 5.34 12.21 7.82
C PHE A 84 6.66 11.70 8.39
N ASP A 85 7.34 12.49 9.22
CA ASP A 85 8.65 12.16 9.80
C ASP A 85 8.58 11.08 10.90
N ASP A 86 7.37 10.65 11.31
CA ASP A 86 7.18 9.55 12.27
C ASP A 86 7.24 8.17 11.61
N PHE A 87 7.43 8.12 10.29
CA PHE A 87 7.47 6.89 9.51
C PHE A 87 8.80 6.75 8.80
N GLU A 88 9.46 5.61 8.99
CA GLU A 88 10.69 5.27 8.30
C GLU A 88 10.51 3.98 7.51
N LEU A 89 10.70 4.05 6.19
CA LEU A 89 10.65 2.90 5.30
C LEU A 89 12.07 2.36 5.07
N VAL A 90 12.37 1.23 5.70
CA VAL A 90 13.71 0.62 5.69
C VAL A 90 13.77 -0.51 4.67
N ASN A 91 14.94 -0.66 4.02
CA ASN A 91 15.21 -1.72 3.02
C ASN A 91 14.25 -1.69 1.82
N TYR A 92 13.75 -0.51 1.44
CA TYR A 92 12.90 -0.39 0.27
C TYR A 92 13.72 -0.47 -1.02
N GLU A 93 13.69 -1.64 -1.64
CA GLU A 93 14.22 -1.84 -2.98
C GLU A 93 13.08 -2.00 -3.98
N ALA A 94 13.05 -1.11 -4.98
CA ALA A 94 12.08 -1.17 -6.06
C ALA A 94 12.77 -1.30 -7.43
N HIS A 95 11.98 -1.71 -8.42
CA HIS A 95 12.33 -1.55 -9.82
C HIS A 95 12.06 -0.11 -10.29
N PRO A 96 12.62 0.34 -11.43
CA PRO A 96 12.36 1.68 -11.94
C PRO A 96 10.87 1.98 -12.12
N HIS A 97 10.47 3.22 -11.80
CA HIS A 97 9.09 3.69 -11.89
C HIS A 97 8.46 3.41 -13.26
N ILE A 98 7.21 2.94 -13.26
CA ILE A 98 6.39 2.78 -14.47
C ILE A 98 5.32 3.86 -14.45
N LYS A 99 5.32 4.73 -15.47
CA LYS A 99 4.36 5.82 -15.57
C LYS A 99 3.02 5.32 -16.12
N GLY A 100 1.94 5.58 -15.39
CA GLY A 100 0.55 5.40 -15.84
C GLY A 100 -0.22 6.71 -15.82
N ALA A 101 -1.14 6.88 -16.77
CA ALA A 101 -2.05 8.03 -16.79
C ALA A 101 -3.38 7.64 -16.14
N VAL A 102 -3.92 8.49 -15.26
CA VAL A 102 -5.25 8.27 -14.68
C VAL A 102 -6.30 8.27 -15.79
N SER A 103 -7.19 7.28 -15.79
CA SER A 103 -8.33 7.25 -16.70
C SER A 103 -9.40 8.24 -16.22
N VAL A 104 -9.95 9.03 -17.14
CA VAL A 104 -11.03 10.01 -16.89
C VAL A 104 -12.37 9.38 -17.23
#